data_AF-C6BHF1-F1
#
_entry.id   AF-C6BHF1-F1
#
_cell.length_a   1.000
_cell.length_b   1.000
_cell.length_c   1.000
_cell.angle_alpha   90.00
_cell.angle_beta   90.00
_cell.angle_gamma   90.00
#
_symmetry.space_group_name_H-M   'P 1'
#
loop_
_entity.id
_entity.type
_entity.pdbx_description
1 polymer ?
#
loop_
_entity_poly.entity_id
_entity_poly.type
_entity_poly.pdbx_seq_one_letter_code
_entity_poly.pdbx_strand_id
1 'polypeptide(L)'
;MPIADETRPASYPSPPAPSPSPPHTSSDTGRLTKNRTYLNGAIAAQAYLKRTRTAMCTHGQCRPGMLREQLQVFSTQSFPPAFIKGFVDAIDAYVSMSLGGREIDPQTWDVLAAIERRGYSQ
;
A
#
# COMPACT_ATOMS: atom_id res chain seq x y z
N MET A 1 18.76 62.85 23.71
CA MET A 1 18.30 62.09 24.89
C MET A 1 16.83 62.41 25.14
N PRO A 2 15.89 61.46 25.16
CA PRO A 2 15.88 60.11 24.57
C PRO A 2 14.80 59.94 23.47
N ILE A 3 15.04 59.03 22.54
CA ILE A 3 14.02 58.48 21.64
C ILE A 3 13.32 57.39 22.45
N ALA A 4 12.03 57.56 22.73
CA ALA A 4 11.24 56.54 23.39
C ALA A 4 10.93 55.43 22.38
N ASP A 5 11.73 54.38 22.50
CA ASP A 5 11.51 53.05 21.98
C ASP A 5 10.24 52.48 22.64
N GLU A 6 9.16 52.35 21.90
CA GLU A 6 8.04 51.49 22.30
C GLU A 6 7.70 50.57 21.13
N THR A 7 8.62 49.65 20.88
CA THR A 7 8.39 48.45 20.09
C THR A 7 7.27 47.64 20.75
N ARG A 8 6.02 47.89 20.37
CA ARG A 8 4.86 47.06 20.72
C ARG A 8 5.15 45.62 20.30
N PRO A 9 5.22 44.64 21.22
CA PRO A 9 5.36 43.25 20.81
C PRO A 9 4.08 42.89 20.05
N ALA A 10 4.22 42.54 18.77
CA ALA A 10 3.16 41.92 18.01
C ALA A 10 2.72 40.66 18.78
N SER A 11 1.51 40.67 19.32
CA SER A 11 0.88 39.49 19.91
C SER A 11 0.62 38.50 18.78
N TYR A 12 1.61 37.66 18.49
CA TYR A 12 1.40 36.48 17.68
C TYR A 12 0.54 35.51 18.50
N PRO A 13 -0.59 35.02 17.97
CA PRO A 13 -1.30 33.94 18.63
C PRO A 13 -0.37 32.73 18.71
N SER A 14 -0.31 32.10 19.89
CA SER A 14 0.42 30.85 20.09
C SER A 14 0.04 29.83 19.02
N PRO A 15 0.99 29.08 18.44
CA PRO A 15 0.65 27.99 17.55
C PRO A 15 -0.25 27.00 18.32
N PRO A 16 -1.29 26.43 17.68
CA PRO A 16 -2.07 25.38 18.31
C PRO A 16 -1.13 24.24 18.73
N ALA A 17 -1.32 23.74 19.95
CA ALA A 17 -0.54 22.64 20.48
C ALA A 17 -0.54 21.48 19.46
N PRO A 18 0.59 20.77 19.27
CA PRO A 18 0.62 19.60 18.41
C PRO A 18 -0.44 18.63 18.92
N SER A 19 -1.46 18.39 18.09
CA SER A 19 -2.49 17.39 18.35
C SER A 19 -1.81 16.08 18.76
N PRO A 20 -2.29 15.38 19.80
CA PRO A 20 -1.77 14.08 20.12
C PRO A 20 -1.99 13.17 18.91
N SER A 21 -0.89 12.82 18.24
CA SER A 21 -0.90 11.80 17.21
C SER A 21 -1.64 10.57 17.75
N PRO A 22 -2.59 9.99 17.01
CA PRO A 22 -3.27 8.80 17.47
C PRO A 22 -2.19 7.72 17.74
N PRO A 23 -2.35 6.93 18.82
CA PRO A 23 -1.39 5.89 19.15
C PRO A 23 -1.23 4.98 17.93
N HIS A 24 0.01 4.76 17.48
CA HIS A 24 0.32 3.77 16.46
C HIS A 24 -0.13 2.40 17.01
N THR A 25 -1.32 1.97 16.58
CA THR A 25 -1.90 0.67 16.92
C THR A 25 -1.13 -0.42 16.19
N SER A 26 0.02 -0.79 16.75
CA SER A 26 0.78 -1.99 16.39
C SER A 26 -0.06 -3.28 16.47
N SER A 27 -1.22 -3.23 17.13
CA SER A 27 -2.14 -4.34 17.35
C SER A 27 -3.04 -4.68 16.16
N ASP A 28 -3.31 -3.74 15.24
CA ASP A 28 -4.22 -4.00 14.10
C ASP A 28 -3.46 -4.55 12.88
N THR A 29 -2.19 -4.19 12.73
CA THR A 29 -1.26 -4.73 11.71
C THR A 29 -1.15 -6.26 11.82
N GLY A 30 -1.00 -6.78 13.04
CA GLY A 30 -0.93 -8.21 13.31
C GLY A 30 -2.26 -8.95 13.18
N ARG A 31 -3.39 -8.25 12.98
CA ARG A 31 -4.73 -8.84 12.86
C ARG A 31 -5.09 -9.14 11.40
N LEU A 32 -4.65 -8.29 10.46
CA LEU A 32 -4.87 -8.50 9.03
C LEU A 32 -3.95 -9.58 8.45
N THR A 33 -2.70 -9.67 8.90
CA THR A 33 -1.80 -10.78 8.54
C THR A 33 -2.24 -12.12 9.12
N LYS A 34 -3.17 -12.13 10.09
CA LYS A 34 -3.87 -13.33 10.57
C LYS A 34 -5.20 -13.59 9.84
N ASN A 35 -5.67 -12.64 9.03
CA ASN A 35 -6.91 -12.78 8.27
C ASN A 35 -6.66 -13.60 7.00
N ARG A 36 -7.10 -14.86 7.02
CA ARG A 36 -6.92 -15.80 5.89
C ARG A 36 -7.49 -15.28 4.57
N THR A 37 -8.61 -14.56 4.59
CA THR A 37 -9.23 -14.00 3.38
C THR A 37 -8.37 -12.91 2.75
N TYR A 38 -7.76 -12.05 3.58
CA TYR A 38 -6.80 -11.06 3.14
C TYR A 38 -5.54 -11.72 2.54
N LEU A 39 -4.96 -12.69 3.23
CA LEU A 39 -3.79 -13.44 2.75
C LEU A 39 -4.08 -14.16 1.42
N ASN A 40 -5.27 -14.73 1.26
CA ASN A 40 -5.69 -15.34 0.00
C ASN A 40 -5.74 -14.32 -1.15
N GLY A 41 -6.17 -13.09 -0.86
CA GLY A 41 -6.12 -11.98 -1.81
C GLY A 41 -4.69 -11.66 -2.26
N ALA A 42 -3.77 -11.58 -1.30
CA ALA A 42 -2.36 -11.35 -1.57
C ALA A 42 -1.73 -12.46 -2.43
N ILE A 43 -2.03 -13.73 -2.13
CA ILE A 43 -1.58 -14.87 -2.94
C ILE A 43 -2.16 -14.80 -4.35
N ALA A 44 -3.43 -14.39 -4.50
CA ALA A 44 -4.05 -14.20 -5.80
C ALA A 44 -3.37 -13.11 -6.63
N ALA A 45 -2.87 -12.03 -5.99
CA ALA A 45 -2.07 -11.01 -6.66
C ALA A 45 -0.74 -11.56 -7.17
N GLN A 46 -0.04 -12.38 -6.38
CA GLN A 46 1.17 -13.05 -6.84
C GLN A 46 0.88 -13.93 -8.05
N ALA A 47 -0.19 -14.73 -8.03
CA ALA A 47 -0.60 -15.55 -9.16
C ALA A 47 -0.95 -14.71 -10.41
N TYR A 48 -1.61 -13.57 -10.23
CA TYR A 48 -1.89 -12.61 -11.30
C TYR A 48 -0.60 -12.05 -11.91
N LEU A 49 0.37 -11.65 -11.09
CA LEU A 49 1.66 -11.14 -11.56
C LEU A 49 2.46 -12.20 -12.32
N LYS A 50 2.47 -13.45 -11.82
CA LYS A 50 3.10 -14.59 -12.51
C LYS A 50 2.51 -14.77 -13.91
N ARG A 51 1.18 -14.82 -14.04
CA ARG A 51 0.50 -14.96 -15.35
C ARG A 51 0.78 -13.78 -16.27
N THR A 52 0.78 -12.56 -15.75
CA THR A 52 1.06 -11.35 -16.53
C THR A 52 2.49 -11.39 -17.07
N ARG A 53 3.47 -11.74 -16.23
CA ARG A 53 4.86 -11.90 -16.64
C ARG A 53 5.02 -12.98 -17.70
N THR A 54 4.40 -14.15 -17.52
CA THR A 54 4.43 -15.22 -18.52
C THR A 54 3.83 -14.76 -19.85
N ALA A 55 2.67 -14.09 -19.82
CA ALA A 55 2.04 -13.56 -21.04
C ALA A 55 2.94 -12.54 -21.75
N MET A 56 3.60 -11.66 -20.99
CA MET A 56 4.59 -10.72 -21.55
C MET A 56 5.79 -11.44 -22.17
N CYS A 57 6.35 -12.45 -21.49
CA CYS A 57 7.48 -13.22 -22.03
C CYS A 57 7.11 -14.00 -23.30
N THR A 58 5.91 -14.57 -23.35
CA THR A 58 5.46 -15.40 -24.48
C THR A 58 5.03 -14.56 -25.68
N HIS A 59 4.35 -13.43 -25.44
CA HIS A 59 3.73 -12.64 -26.50
C HIS A 59 4.40 -11.29 -26.75
N GLY A 60 5.41 -10.92 -25.95
CA GLY A 60 6.17 -9.67 -26.07
C GLY A 60 5.38 -8.40 -25.74
N GLN A 61 4.14 -8.52 -25.24
CA GLN A 61 3.24 -7.39 -25.03
C GLN A 61 2.55 -7.48 -23.67
N CYS A 62 2.47 -6.35 -22.96
CA CYS A 62 1.64 -6.21 -21.77
C CYS A 62 0.31 -5.60 -22.20
N ARG A 63 -0.80 -6.32 -22.03
CA ARG A 63 -2.13 -5.80 -22.40
C ARG A 63 -2.56 -4.73 -21.38
N PRO A 64 -2.68 -3.46 -21.76
CA PRO A 64 -3.12 -2.41 -20.85
C PRO A 64 -4.55 -2.71 -20.38
N GLY A 65 -4.83 -2.45 -19.11
CA GLY A 65 -6.18 -2.62 -18.52
C GLY A 65 -6.44 -3.98 -17.87
N MET A 66 -5.58 -4.98 -18.02
CA MET A 66 -5.78 -6.30 -17.37
C MET A 66 -6.04 -6.24 -15.87
N LEU A 67 -5.35 -5.35 -15.15
CA LEU A 67 -5.54 -5.19 -13.71
C LEU A 67 -6.96 -4.67 -13.41
N ARG A 68 -7.43 -3.71 -14.21
CA ARG A 68 -8.78 -3.15 -14.08
C ARG A 68 -9.84 -4.22 -14.36
N GLU A 69 -9.67 -4.99 -15.43
CA GLU A 69 -10.56 -6.11 -15.76
C GLU A 69 -10.61 -7.12 -14.61
N GLN A 70 -9.47 -7.48 -14.03
CA GLN A 70 -9.40 -8.40 -12.90
C GLN A 70 -10.14 -7.87 -11.67
N LEU A 71 -9.98 -6.58 -11.35
CA LEU A 71 -10.71 -5.94 -10.25
C LEU A 71 -12.22 -5.91 -10.51
N GLN A 72 -12.63 -5.65 -11.76
CA GLN A 72 -14.03 -5.68 -12.15
C GLN A 72 -14.64 -7.09 -12.03
N VAL A 73 -13.87 -8.14 -12.34
CA VAL A 73 -14.29 -9.53 -12.12
C VAL A 73 -14.53 -9.77 -10.63
N PHE A 74 -13.62 -9.33 -9.75
CA PHE A 74 -13.79 -9.46 -8.30
C PHE A 74 -15.04 -8.74 -7.80
N SER A 75 -15.32 -7.53 -8.30
CA SER A 75 -16.54 -6.80 -7.98
C SER A 75 -17.80 -7.51 -8.46
N THR A 76 -17.82 -7.98 -9.72
CA THR A 76 -18.96 -8.71 -10.31
C THR A 76 -19.25 -10.00 -9.55
N GLN A 77 -18.20 -10.70 -9.11
CA GLN A 77 -18.30 -11.96 -8.37
C GLN A 77 -18.49 -11.75 -6.85
N SER A 78 -18.67 -10.51 -6.39
CA SER A 78 -18.89 -10.16 -4.98
C SER A 78 -17.82 -10.72 -4.04
N PHE A 79 -16.55 -10.64 -4.44
CA PHE A 79 -15.44 -11.07 -3.59
C PHE A 79 -15.43 -10.27 -2.28
N PRO A 80 -15.03 -10.89 -1.15
CA PRO A 80 -14.96 -10.20 0.12
C PRO A 80 -14.05 -8.97 0.06
N PRO A 81 -14.41 -7.83 0.70
CA PRO A 81 -13.56 -6.63 0.69
C PRO A 81 -12.14 -6.88 1.20
N ALA A 82 -11.98 -7.73 2.22
CA ALA A 82 -10.67 -8.11 2.75
C ALA A 82 -9.79 -8.82 1.71
N PHE A 83 -10.39 -9.66 0.85
CA PHE A 83 -9.67 -10.31 -0.24
C PHE A 83 -9.17 -9.28 -1.25
N ILE A 84 -10.04 -8.35 -1.66
CA ILE A 84 -9.69 -7.30 -2.63
C ILE A 84 -8.59 -6.41 -2.06
N LYS A 85 -8.67 -6.04 -0.76
CA LYS A 85 -7.60 -5.28 -0.09
C LYS A 85 -6.27 -6.02 -0.14
N GLY A 86 -6.24 -7.31 0.22
CA GLY A 86 -5.00 -8.10 0.20
C GLY A 86 -4.40 -8.22 -1.19
N PHE A 87 -5.25 -8.35 -2.21
CA PHE A 87 -4.80 -8.32 -3.60
C PHE A 87 -4.15 -6.98 -3.96
N VAL A 88 -4.81 -5.86 -3.66
CA VAL A 88 -4.31 -4.52 -4.00
C VAL A 88 -3.04 -4.17 -3.22
N ASP A 89 -2.97 -4.46 -1.93
CA ASP A 89 -1.78 -4.21 -1.09
C ASP A 89 -0.57 -5.00 -1.60
N ALA A 90 -0.76 -6.25 -2.04
CA ALA A 90 0.29 -7.04 -2.65
C ALA A 90 0.79 -6.43 -3.98
N ILE A 91 -0.11 -5.96 -4.84
CA ILE A 91 0.29 -5.28 -6.09
C ILE A 91 1.08 -4.01 -5.78
N ASP A 92 0.64 -3.20 -4.81
CA ASP A 92 1.37 -2.01 -4.38
C ASP A 92 2.77 -2.36 -3.84
N ALA A 93 2.89 -3.46 -3.08
CA ALA A 93 4.17 -3.92 -2.55
C ALA A 93 5.14 -4.28 -3.66
N TYR A 94 4.65 -5.06 -4.63
CA TYR A 94 5.42 -5.47 -5.78
C TYR A 94 5.89 -4.25 -6.60
N VAL A 95 4.99 -3.33 -6.92
CA VAL A 95 5.31 -2.11 -7.69
C VAL A 95 6.32 -1.28 -6.92
N SER A 96 6.07 -1.01 -5.64
CA SER A 96 6.97 -0.20 -4.83
C SER A 96 8.37 -0.79 -4.71
N MET A 97 8.51 -2.11 -4.59
CA MET A 97 9.82 -2.77 -4.58
C MET A 97 10.50 -2.72 -5.95
N SER A 98 9.73 -2.79 -7.03
CA SER A 98 10.23 -2.72 -8.41
C SER A 98 10.70 -1.33 -8.81
N LEU A 99 10.13 -0.27 -8.22
CA LEU A 99 10.52 1.13 -8.48
C LEU A 99 11.95 1.46 -8.03
N GLY A 100 12.55 0.65 -7.14
CA GLY A 100 13.95 0.80 -6.73
C GLY A 100 14.99 0.29 -7.74
N GLY A 101 14.59 -0.01 -8.98
CA GLY A 101 15.48 -0.53 -10.03
C GLY A 101 15.87 -2.00 -9.86
N ARG A 102 15.35 -2.68 -8.83
CA ARG A 102 15.48 -4.13 -8.68
C ARG A 102 14.32 -4.79 -9.38
N GLU A 103 14.62 -5.63 -10.35
CA GLU A 103 13.61 -6.52 -10.93
C GLU A 103 13.21 -7.55 -9.87
N ILE A 104 11.99 -7.42 -9.35
CA ILE A 104 11.42 -8.42 -8.43
C ILE A 104 10.80 -9.50 -9.29
N ASP A 105 11.24 -10.74 -9.12
CA ASP A 105 10.64 -11.84 -9.84
C ASP A 105 9.39 -12.36 -9.14
N PRO A 106 8.18 -12.25 -9.74
CA PRO A 106 6.96 -12.75 -9.13
C PRO A 106 7.01 -14.25 -8.80
N GLN A 107 7.84 -15.04 -9.49
CA GLN A 107 7.95 -16.48 -9.26
C GLN A 107 8.60 -16.82 -7.91
N THR A 108 9.65 -16.09 -7.56
CA THR A 108 10.46 -16.29 -6.34
C THR A 108 10.12 -15.32 -5.21
N TRP A 109 9.33 -14.28 -5.50
CA TRP A 109 8.90 -13.29 -4.52
C TRP A 109 7.98 -13.90 -3.46
N ASP A 110 8.40 -13.81 -2.20
CA ASP A 110 7.54 -14.14 -1.06
C ASP A 110 6.61 -12.96 -0.73
N VAL A 111 5.40 -13.04 -1.28
CA VAL A 111 4.36 -12.03 -1.12
C VAL A 111 3.93 -11.85 0.34
N LEU A 112 3.87 -12.94 1.13
CA LEU A 112 3.39 -12.86 2.50
C LEU A 112 4.41 -12.18 3.39
N ALA A 113 5.68 -12.57 3.26
CA ALA A 113 6.78 -11.92 3.98
C ALA A 113 6.93 -10.44 3.57
N ALA A 114 6.66 -10.09 2.31
CA ALA A 114 6.73 -8.70 1.86
C ALA A 114 5.62 -7.83 2.48
N ILE A 115 4.41 -8.36 2.59
CA ILE A 115 3.27 -7.66 3.21
C ILE A 115 3.48 -7.51 4.73
N GLU A 116 3.97 -8.56 5.39
CA GLU A 116 4.32 -8.49 6.82
C GLU A 116 5.36 -7.40 7.10
N ARG A 117 6.42 -7.30 6.28
CA ARG A 117 7.48 -6.31 6.44
C ARG A 117 7.02 -4.87 6.21
N ARG A 118 6.08 -4.66 5.29
CA ARG A 118 5.58 -3.30 4.99
C ARG A 118 4.57 -2.78 5.99
N GLY A 119 3.96 -3.66 6.79
CA GLY A 119 2.98 -3.26 7.77
C GLY A 119 1.85 -2.43 7.15
N TYR A 120 1.37 -2.84 5.97
CA TYR A 120 0.33 -2.15 5.19
C TYR A 120 -0.83 -1.68 6.08
N SER A 121 -0.72 -0.42 6.49
CA SER A 121 -1.71 0.31 7.27
C SER A 121 -2.86 0.71 6.36
N GLN A 122 -4.09 0.64 6.90
CA GLN A 122 -5.28 1.17 6.22
C GLN A 122 -5.16 2.66 5.95
#